data_AF-V4PX70-F1
#
_entry.id   AF-V4PX70-F1
#
_cell.length_a   1.000
_cell.length_b   1.000
_cell.length_c   1.000
_cell.angle_alpha   90.00
_cell.angle_beta   90.00
_cell.angle_gamma   90.00
#
_symmetry.space_group_name_H-M   'P 1'
#
loop_
_entity.id
_entity.type
_entity.pdbx_description
1 polymer ?
#
loop_
_entity_poly.entity_id
_entity_poly.type
_entity_poly.pdbx_seq_one_letter_code
_entity_poly.pdbx_strand_id
1 'polypeptide(L)'
;MNRALFWTQVVMVWERILPALFPYVLLVALVAVAAQWGLFLNMPSWAHAGVLSVGLLVAIFASIRAVFRFRAPTFTEYNTRLAVDNGVKPERLLAMRHEVDQPPLRVGKAKAGIAESDPYALRFVALVAALLGFLVLGPVPWSRVQHGFMPFAQLDAKADMQLARK
;
A
#
# COMPACT_ATOMS: atom_id res chain seq x y z
N MET A 1 25.07 7.90 -17.75
CA MET A 1 23.66 7.94 -18.23
C MET A 1 22.82 6.72 -17.83
N ASN A 2 23.14 5.49 -18.27
CA ASN A 2 22.25 4.32 -18.17
C ASN A 2 21.76 4.00 -16.75
N ARG A 3 22.63 4.15 -15.74
CA ARG A 3 22.26 3.98 -14.33
C ARG A 3 21.17 4.97 -13.89
N ALA A 4 21.30 6.25 -14.24
CA ALA A 4 20.33 7.27 -13.85
C ALA A 4 18.97 7.06 -14.52
N LEU A 5 18.95 6.67 -15.80
CA LEU A 5 17.72 6.28 -16.51
C LEU A 5 17.05 5.08 -15.85
N PHE A 6 17.81 4.04 -15.54
CA PHE A 6 17.31 2.85 -14.85
C PHE A 6 16.68 3.19 -13.49
N TRP A 7 17.37 3.96 -12.65
CA TRP A 7 16.83 4.35 -11.34
C TRP A 7 15.62 5.26 -11.44
N THR A 8 15.57 6.16 -12.44
CA THR A 8 14.37 6.99 -12.69
C THR A 8 13.18 6.11 -13.08
N GLN A 9 13.39 5.11 -13.95
CA GLN A 9 12.37 4.13 -14.32
C GLN A 9 11.87 3.36 -13.09
N VAL A 10 12.78 2.86 -12.24
CA VAL A 10 12.43 2.14 -11.00
C VAL A 10 11.62 3.03 -10.05
N VAL A 11 12.03 4.28 -9.85
CA VAL A 11 11.29 5.24 -9.02
C VAL A 11 9.89 5.48 -9.57
N MET A 12 9.74 5.66 -10.88
CA MET A 12 8.42 5.85 -11.51
C MET A 12 7.53 4.61 -11.44
N VAL A 13 8.11 3.40 -11.55
CA VAL A 13 7.37 2.15 -11.33
C VAL A 13 6.88 2.10 -9.88
N TRP A 14 7.74 2.42 -8.92
CA TRP A 14 7.37 2.44 -7.51
C TRP A 14 6.24 3.44 -7.21
N GLU A 15 6.28 4.63 -7.81
CA GLU A 15 5.21 5.63 -7.69
C GLU A 15 3.86 5.15 -8.21
N ARG A 16 3.86 4.35 -9.28
CA ARG A 16 2.63 3.78 -9.87
C ARG A 16 2.10 2.59 -9.06
N ILE A 17 2.98 1.83 -8.42
CA ILE A 17 2.62 0.67 -7.60
C ILE A 17 2.10 1.08 -6.22
N LEU A 18 2.71 2.08 -5.57
CA LEU A 18 2.37 2.49 -4.20
C LEU A 18 0.86 2.75 -3.98
N PRO A 19 0.16 3.55 -4.81
CA PRO A 19 -1.28 3.77 -4.65
C PRO A 19 -2.11 2.50 -4.82
N ALA A 20 -1.65 1.53 -5.61
CA ALA A 20 -2.32 0.24 -5.77
C ALA A 20 -2.12 -0.66 -4.55
N LEU A 21 -1.03 -0.52 -3.80
CA LEU A 21 -0.78 -1.27 -2.57
C LEU A 21 -1.56 -0.76 -1.36
N PHE A 22 -1.80 0.56 -1.32
CA PHE A 22 -2.49 1.23 -0.21
C PHE A 22 -3.80 0.56 0.26
N PRO A 23 -4.76 0.18 -0.61
CA PRO A 23 -6.00 -0.46 -0.17
C PRO A 23 -5.77 -1.80 0.55
N TYR A 24 -4.72 -2.56 0.23
CA TYR A 24 -4.44 -3.83 0.94
C TYR A 24 -3.92 -3.58 2.34
N VAL A 25 -2.99 -2.64 2.48
CA VAL A 25 -2.46 -2.22 3.79
C VAL A 25 -3.62 -1.73 4.67
N LEU A 26 -4.50 -0.92 4.07
CA LEU A 26 -5.66 -0.39 4.76
C LEU A 26 -6.67 -1.49 5.15
N LEU A 27 -6.93 -2.45 4.27
CA LEU A 27 -7.80 -3.59 4.57
C LEU A 27 -7.26 -4.40 5.76
N VAL A 28 -5.95 -4.70 5.75
CA VAL A 28 -5.29 -5.40 6.87
C VAL A 28 -5.38 -4.59 8.16
N ALA A 29 -5.14 -3.27 8.09
CA ALA A 29 -5.25 -2.38 9.24
C ALA A 29 -6.68 -2.33 9.80
N LEU A 30 -7.71 -2.29 8.94
CA LEU A 30 -9.10 -2.31 9.37
C LEU A 30 -9.49 -3.62 10.06
N VAL A 31 -9.04 -4.77 9.52
CA VAL A 31 -9.24 -6.08 10.18
C VAL A 31 -8.53 -6.12 11.53
N ALA A 32 -7.29 -5.64 11.60
CA ALA A 32 -6.53 -5.58 12.85
C ALA A 32 -7.23 -4.72 13.91
N VAL A 33 -7.71 -3.52 13.55
CA VAL A 33 -8.45 -2.64 14.44
C VAL A 33 -9.79 -3.26 14.86
N ALA A 34 -10.53 -3.87 13.94
CA ALA A 34 -11.76 -4.57 14.29
C ALA A 34 -11.52 -5.74 15.26
N ALA A 35 -10.41 -6.46 15.09
CA ALA A 35 -9.99 -7.54 15.99
C ALA A 35 -9.59 -7.02 17.38
N GLN A 36 -8.88 -5.90 17.43
CA GLN A 36 -8.53 -5.21 18.68
C GLN A 36 -9.79 -4.86 19.50
N TRP A 37 -10.88 -4.45 18.83
CA TRP A 37 -12.18 -4.16 19.43
C TRP A 37 -12.99 -5.42 19.78
N GLY A 38 -12.49 -6.61 19.44
CA GLY A 38 -13.14 -7.89 19.71
C GLY A 38 -14.33 -8.19 18.80
N LEU A 39 -14.49 -7.47 17.67
CA LEU A 39 -15.62 -7.65 16.74
C LEU A 39 -15.78 -9.12 16.31
N PHE A 40 -14.66 -9.77 16.02
CA PHE A 40 -14.64 -11.15 15.53
C PHE A 40 -14.89 -12.21 16.63
N LEU A 41 -14.75 -11.88 17.91
CA LEU A 41 -14.95 -12.83 19.01
C LEU A 41 -16.43 -13.12 19.28
N ASN A 42 -17.28 -12.15 18.96
CA ASN A 42 -18.74 -12.25 19.13
C ASN A 42 -19.42 -12.84 17.89
N MET A 43 -18.67 -13.05 16.81
CA MET A 43 -19.17 -13.55 15.54
C MET A 43 -19.01 -15.08 15.49
N PRO A 44 -19.98 -15.85 14.95
CA PRO A 44 -19.77 -17.28 14.71
C PRO A 44 -18.73 -17.50 13.59
N SER A 45 -17.99 -18.62 13.64
CA SER A 45 -16.86 -18.90 12.72
C SER A 45 -17.20 -18.76 11.24
N TRP A 46 -18.41 -19.16 10.83
CA TRP A 46 -18.85 -19.05 9.44
C TRP A 46 -19.01 -17.60 8.98
N ALA A 47 -19.49 -16.71 9.85
CA ALA A 47 -19.66 -15.30 9.53
C ALA A 47 -18.31 -14.59 9.48
N HIS A 48 -17.39 -14.95 10.40
CA HIS A 48 -16.03 -14.45 10.38
C HIS A 48 -15.30 -14.89 9.11
N ALA A 49 -15.40 -16.17 8.75
CA ALA A 49 -14.88 -16.68 7.48
C ALA A 49 -15.49 -15.92 6.29
N GLY A 50 -16.81 -15.68 6.29
CA GLY A 50 -17.50 -14.89 5.27
C GLY A 50 -16.91 -13.49 5.08
N VAL A 51 -16.70 -12.74 6.17
CA VAL A 51 -16.10 -11.39 6.11
C VAL A 51 -14.69 -11.44 5.51
N LEU A 52 -13.85 -12.39 5.95
CA LEU A 52 -12.50 -12.53 5.42
C LEU A 52 -12.49 -12.97 3.95
N SER A 53 -13.37 -13.88 3.56
CA SER A 53 -13.53 -14.33 2.18
C SER A 53 -13.97 -13.18 1.26
N VAL A 54 -14.93 -12.35 1.69
CA VAL A 54 -15.34 -11.16 0.92
C VAL A 54 -14.17 -10.18 0.77
N GLY A 55 -13.45 -9.87 1.86
CA GLY A 55 -12.26 -9.02 1.81
C GLY A 55 -11.19 -9.56 0.86
N LEU A 56 -10.95 -10.88 0.89
CA LEU A 56 -10.01 -11.56 -0.01
C LEU A 56 -10.45 -11.48 -1.47
N LEU A 57 -11.72 -11.72 -1.78
CA LEU A 57 -12.25 -11.63 -3.14
C LEU A 57 -12.13 -10.20 -3.69
N VAL A 58 -12.45 -9.18 -2.88
CA VAL A 58 -12.25 -7.77 -3.25
C VAL A 58 -10.77 -7.48 -3.51
N ALA A 59 -9.87 -7.99 -2.67
CA ALA A 59 -8.42 -7.81 -2.84
C ALA A 59 -7.90 -8.49 -4.12
N ILE A 60 -8.36 -9.71 -4.42
CA ILE A 60 -8.04 -10.42 -5.66
C ILE A 60 -8.53 -9.62 -6.87
N PHE A 61 -9.80 -9.19 -6.86
CA PHE A 61 -10.37 -8.41 -7.95
C PHE A 61 -9.62 -7.09 -8.17
N ALA A 62 -9.31 -6.37 -7.08
CA ALA A 62 -8.51 -5.16 -7.14
C ALA A 62 -7.10 -5.42 -7.67
N SER A 63 -6.48 -6.55 -7.32
CA SER A 63 -5.14 -6.94 -7.79
C SER A 63 -5.14 -7.22 -9.28
N ILE A 64 -6.12 -8.01 -9.75
CA ILE A 64 -6.33 -8.29 -11.17
C ILE A 64 -6.51 -6.99 -11.95
N ARG A 65 -7.38 -6.10 -11.47
CA ARG A 65 -7.59 -4.79 -12.08
C ARG A 65 -6.32 -3.94 -12.10
N ALA A 66 -5.55 -3.93 -11.01
CA ALA A 66 -4.30 -3.19 -10.91
C ALA A 66 -3.27 -3.69 -11.93
N VAL A 67 -3.12 -5.01 -12.07
CA VAL A 67 -2.24 -5.63 -13.07
C VAL A 67 -2.68 -5.27 -14.49
N PHE A 68 -3.97 -5.43 -14.83
CA PHE A 68 -4.46 -5.13 -16.17
C PHE A 68 -4.42 -3.63 -16.54
N ARG A 69 -4.45 -2.75 -15.55
CA ARG A 69 -4.33 -1.29 -15.76
C ARG A 69 -2.92 -0.77 -15.54
N PHE A 70 -1.97 -1.62 -15.17
CA PHE A 70 -0.61 -1.21 -14.94
C PHE A 70 0.06 -0.83 -16.27
N ARG A 71 0.50 0.42 -16.37
CA ARG A 71 1.27 0.91 -17.50
C ARG A 71 2.70 1.13 -17.04
N ALA A 72 3.65 0.39 -17.61
CA ALA A 72 5.07 0.64 -17.38
C ALA A 72 5.46 2.03 -17.93
N PRO A 73 6.36 2.77 -17.25
CA PRO A 73 6.80 4.07 -17.75
C PRO A 73 7.57 3.91 -19.06
N THR A 74 7.23 4.72 -20.05
CA THR A 74 7.87 4.67 -21.37
C THR A 74 9.21 5.41 -21.36
N PHE A 75 10.06 5.15 -22.36
CA PHE A 75 11.35 5.83 -22.52
C PHE A 75 11.22 7.36 -22.50
N THR A 76 10.24 7.88 -23.22
CA THR A 76 9.97 9.32 -23.26
C THR A 76 9.60 9.87 -21.89
N GLU A 77 8.79 9.14 -21.11
CA GLU A 77 8.35 9.58 -19.78
C GLU A 77 9.52 9.67 -18.77
N TYR A 78 10.35 8.64 -18.67
CA TYR A 78 11.47 8.69 -17.71
C TYR A 78 12.63 9.54 -18.20
N ASN A 79 12.85 9.69 -19.52
CA ASN A 79 13.84 10.64 -20.06
C ASN A 79 13.41 12.09 -19.76
N THR A 80 12.14 12.41 -19.98
CA THR A 80 11.58 13.74 -19.67
C THR A 80 11.70 14.03 -18.18
N ARG A 81 11.38 13.05 -17.33
CA ARG A 81 11.51 13.21 -15.89
C ARG A 81 12.94 13.45 -15.44
N LEU A 82 13.89 12.65 -15.93
CA LEU A 82 15.31 12.82 -15.61
C LEU A 82 15.81 14.20 -16.08
N ALA A 83 15.28 14.73 -17.20
CA ALA A 83 15.63 16.05 -17.71
C ALA A 83 15.19 17.15 -16.75
N VAL A 84 13.92 17.10 -16.34
CA VAL A 84 13.33 18.03 -15.37
C VAL A 84 14.07 18.00 -14.03
N ASP A 85 14.38 16.81 -13.51
CA ASP A 85 15.10 16.66 -12.24
C ASP A 85 16.54 17.21 -12.28
N ASN A 86 17.12 17.39 -13.48
CA ASN A 86 18.46 17.95 -13.70
C ASN A 86 18.43 19.37 -14.32
N GLY A 87 17.26 19.98 -14.48
CA GLY A 87 17.13 21.34 -15.03
C GLY A 87 17.55 21.47 -16.50
N VAL A 88 17.55 20.37 -17.25
CA VAL A 88 17.94 20.33 -18.66
C VAL A 88 16.74 19.98 -19.54
N LYS A 89 16.83 20.28 -20.85
CA LYS A 89 15.82 19.87 -21.81
C LYS A 89 15.95 18.37 -22.16
N PRO A 90 14.84 17.65 -22.43
CA PRO A 90 14.89 16.21 -22.77
C PRO A 90 15.78 15.88 -23.97
N GLU A 91 15.85 16.76 -24.97
CA GLU A 91 16.69 16.60 -26.16
C GLU A 91 18.18 16.66 -25.81
N ARG A 92 18.54 17.50 -24.83
CA ARG A 92 19.93 17.60 -24.35
C ARG A 92 20.37 16.30 -23.67
N LEU A 93 19.50 15.66 -22.88
CA LEU A 93 19.81 14.35 -22.29
C LEU A 93 20.01 13.26 -23.35
N LEU A 94 19.25 13.31 -24.44
CA LEU A 94 19.43 12.37 -25.55
C LEU A 94 20.77 12.60 -26.25
N ALA A 95 21.15 13.86 -26.49
CA ALA A 95 22.45 14.20 -27.06
C ALA A 95 23.61 13.73 -26.16
N MET A 96 23.49 13.88 -24.84
CA MET A 96 24.49 13.42 -23.86
C MET A 96 24.74 11.90 -23.92
N ARG A 97 23.83 11.08 -24.48
CA ARG A 97 24.05 9.63 -24.63
C ARG A 97 25.30 9.31 -25.45
N HIS A 98 25.67 10.19 -26.38
CA HIS A 98 26.83 10.03 -27.26
C HIS A 98 28.07 10.81 -26.78
N GLU A 99 27.97 11.53 -25.66
CA GLU A 99 29.10 12.26 -25.08
C GLU A 99 29.97 11.32 -24.24
N VAL A 100 31.29 11.43 -24.39
CA VAL A 100 32.28 10.64 -23.64
C VAL A 100 32.35 11.09 -22.18
N ASP A 101 32.26 12.40 -21.94
CA ASP A 101 32.22 12.98 -20.60
C ASP A 101 30.79 13.43 -20.27
N GLN A 102 30.17 12.74 -19.33
CA GLN A 102 28.79 12.99 -18.90
C GLN A 102 28.78 13.51 -17.47
N PRO A 103 28.13 14.65 -17.19
CA PRO A 103 27.98 15.11 -15.83
C PRO A 103 27.15 14.10 -15.01
N PRO A 104 27.39 14.01 -13.69
CA PRO A 104 26.62 13.13 -12.83
C PRO A 104 25.15 13.59 -12.80
N LEU A 105 24.24 12.70 -13.20
CA LEU A 105 22.81 12.98 -13.21
C LEU A 105 22.17 12.61 -11.88
N ARG A 106 21.34 13.53 -11.38
CA ARG A 106 20.54 13.36 -10.17
C ARG A 106 19.24 12.63 -10.51
N VAL A 107 18.88 11.66 -9.69
CA VAL A 107 17.58 10.97 -9.79
C VAL A 107 16.66 11.60 -8.74
N GLY A 108 15.51 12.12 -9.17
CA GLY A 108 14.52 12.71 -8.26
C GLY A 108 13.94 11.68 -7.30
N LYS A 109 13.43 12.17 -6.17
CA LYS A 109 12.72 11.34 -5.18
C LYS A 109 11.36 10.90 -5.74
N ALA A 110 10.81 9.82 -5.16
CA ALA A 110 9.46 9.39 -5.44
C ALA A 110 8.45 10.48 -5.06
N LYS A 111 7.63 10.91 -6.02
CA LYS A 111 6.50 11.82 -5.87
C LYS A 111 5.26 10.97 -5.62
N ALA A 112 4.75 10.99 -4.39
CA ALA A 112 3.60 10.18 -4.01
C ALA A 112 2.31 10.76 -4.60
N GLY A 113 1.75 10.14 -5.65
CA GLY A 113 0.45 10.48 -6.25
C GLY A 113 -0.76 9.91 -5.50
N ILE A 114 -0.64 9.65 -4.19
CA ILE A 114 -1.66 8.92 -3.42
C ILE A 114 -3.00 9.68 -3.42
N ALA A 115 -2.94 11.01 -3.26
CA ALA A 115 -4.13 11.86 -3.19
C ALA A 115 -4.87 12.00 -4.54
N GLU A 116 -4.15 12.01 -5.66
CA GLU A 116 -4.75 12.21 -6.99
C GLU A 116 -5.55 10.97 -7.46
N SER A 117 -5.26 9.80 -6.88
CA SER A 117 -5.87 8.53 -7.27
C SER A 117 -7.17 8.17 -6.50
N ASP A 118 -7.66 9.04 -5.61
CA ASP A 118 -8.85 8.79 -4.78
C ASP A 118 -9.84 9.97 -4.81
N PRO A 119 -10.77 10.01 -5.77
CA PRO A 119 -11.68 11.16 -5.96
C PRO A 119 -12.66 11.37 -4.80
N TYR A 120 -12.91 10.35 -3.97
CA TYR A 120 -13.81 10.42 -2.83
C TYR A 120 -13.09 10.46 -1.48
N ALA A 121 -11.75 10.51 -1.49
CA ALA A 121 -10.90 10.47 -0.29
C ALA A 121 -11.20 9.31 0.69
N LEU A 122 -11.82 8.23 0.21
CA LEU A 122 -12.23 7.08 1.02
C LEU A 122 -11.04 6.41 1.73
N ARG A 123 -9.87 6.44 1.10
CA ARG A 123 -8.61 5.93 1.66
C ARG A 123 -8.19 6.71 2.89
N PHE A 124 -8.31 8.03 2.85
CA PHE A 124 -7.96 8.89 3.98
C PHE A 124 -8.97 8.73 5.11
N VAL A 125 -10.26 8.65 4.80
CA VAL A 125 -11.31 8.39 5.79
C VAL A 125 -11.08 7.06 6.50
N ALA A 126 -10.83 5.99 5.74
CA ALA A 126 -10.55 4.68 6.31
C ALA A 126 -9.23 4.66 7.12
N LEU A 127 -8.19 5.37 6.66
CA LEU A 127 -6.94 5.51 7.41
C LEU A 127 -7.17 6.22 8.75
N VAL A 128 -7.91 7.33 8.74
CA VAL A 128 -8.28 8.06 9.96
C VAL A 128 -9.11 7.17 10.89
N ALA A 129 -10.09 6.44 10.37
CA ALA A 129 -10.87 5.48 11.16
C ALA A 129 -10.00 4.39 11.79
N ALA A 130 -9.04 3.85 11.04
CA ALA A 130 -8.09 2.86 11.56
C ALA A 130 -7.19 3.45 12.66
N LEU A 131 -6.65 4.66 12.45
CA LEU A 131 -5.82 5.35 13.44
C LEU A 131 -6.61 5.68 14.71
N LEU A 132 -7.80 6.26 14.59
CA LEU A 132 -8.67 6.56 15.73
C LEU A 132 -9.07 5.28 16.46
N GLY A 133 -9.47 4.24 15.73
CA GLY A 133 -9.83 2.95 16.32
C GLY A 133 -8.67 2.32 17.10
N PHE A 134 -7.45 2.42 16.59
CA PHE A 134 -6.25 1.97 17.30
C PHE A 134 -5.98 2.82 18.55
N LEU A 135 -6.04 4.15 18.44
CA LEU A 135 -5.73 5.08 19.53
C LEU A 135 -6.73 5.02 20.68
N VAL A 136 -8.02 4.80 20.39
CA VAL A 136 -9.09 4.74 21.40
C VAL A 136 -8.91 3.57 22.36
N LEU A 137 -8.52 2.39 21.87
CA LEU A 137 -8.33 1.22 22.72
C LEU A 137 -6.90 1.11 23.30
N GLY A 138 -5.93 1.82 22.69
CA GLY A 138 -4.51 1.71 23.04
C GLY A 138 -3.89 0.37 22.63
N PRO A 139 -2.61 0.13 22.98
CA PRO A 139 -1.92 -1.11 22.63
C PRO A 139 -2.59 -2.32 23.26
N VAL A 140 -2.84 -3.36 22.45
CA VAL A 140 -3.42 -4.64 22.90
C VAL A 140 -2.44 -5.79 22.68
N PRO A 141 -2.60 -6.92 23.40
CA PRO A 141 -1.81 -8.12 23.17
C PRO A 141 -1.88 -8.58 21.71
N TRP A 142 -0.75 -9.03 21.17
CA TRP A 142 -0.65 -9.45 19.76
C TRP A 142 -1.61 -10.61 19.42
N SER A 143 -1.85 -11.53 20.37
CA SER A 143 -2.82 -12.62 20.21
C SER A 143 -4.20 -12.11 19.84
N ARG A 144 -4.66 -11.01 20.46
CA ARG A 144 -5.97 -10.39 20.16
C ARG A 144 -6.08 -9.95 18.70
N VAL A 145 -5.01 -9.41 18.13
CA VAL A 145 -4.98 -8.97 16.73
C VAL A 145 -4.92 -10.18 15.80
N GLN A 146 -4.11 -11.19 16.12
CA GLN A 146 -3.98 -12.41 15.32
C GLN A 146 -5.32 -13.15 15.17
N HIS A 147 -6.14 -13.18 16.21
CA HIS A 147 -7.46 -13.82 16.13
C HIS A 147 -8.36 -13.21 15.05
N GLY A 148 -8.19 -11.93 14.71
CA GLY A 148 -8.91 -11.30 13.59
C GLY A 148 -8.71 -11.99 12.25
N PHE A 149 -7.59 -12.69 12.07
CA PHE A 149 -7.21 -13.38 10.84
C PHE A 149 -7.42 -14.90 10.92
N MET A 150 -7.94 -15.41 12.04
CA MET A 150 -8.11 -16.84 12.32
C MET A 150 -9.59 -17.18 12.53
N PRO A 151 -10.37 -17.39 11.46
CA PRO A 151 -11.83 -17.54 11.55
C PRO A 151 -12.29 -18.79 12.32
N PHE A 152 -11.41 -19.76 12.53
CA PHE A 152 -11.74 -21.04 13.18
C PHE A 152 -11.14 -21.19 14.59
N ALA A 153 -10.36 -20.23 15.09
CA ALA A 153 -9.66 -20.30 16.38
C ALA A 153 -10.44 -19.66 17.55
N GLN A 154 -11.77 -19.66 17.50
CA GLN A 154 -12.62 -18.84 18.39
C GLN A 154 -12.65 -19.34 19.84
N LEU A 155 -12.52 -20.65 20.07
CA LEU A 155 -12.54 -21.24 21.40
C LEU A 155 -11.27 -20.86 22.18
N ASP A 156 -10.11 -20.96 21.54
CA ASP A 156 -8.82 -20.56 22.11
C ASP A 156 -8.78 -19.04 22.37
N ALA A 157 -9.34 -18.26 21.44
CA ALA A 157 -9.38 -16.80 21.55
C ALA A 157 -10.17 -16.27 22.76
N LYS A 158 -11.29 -16.93 23.11
CA LYS A 158 -12.08 -16.56 24.29
C LYS A 158 -11.36 -16.90 25.59
N ALA A 159 -10.65 -18.02 25.63
CA ALA A 159 -9.87 -18.42 26.80
C ALA A 159 -8.70 -17.45 27.07
N ASP A 160 -7.93 -17.10 26.04
CA ASP A 160 -6.80 -16.16 26.16
C ASP A 160 -7.24 -14.76 26.62
N MET A 161 -8.39 -14.28 26.11
CA MET A 161 -8.98 -13.01 26.52
C MET A 161 -9.42 -12.97 27.99
N GLN A 162 -9.92 -14.09 28.51
CA GLN A 162 -10.32 -14.19 29.92
C GLN A 162 -9.10 -14.19 30.85
N LEU A 163 -7.99 -14.79 30.43
CA LEU A 163 -6.73 -14.78 31.16
C LEU A 163 -6.08 -13.40 31.18
N ALA A 164 -6.13 -12.64 30.07
CA ALA A 164 -5.56 -11.30 29.99
C ALA A 164 -6.35 -10.20 30.75
N ARG A 165 -7.56 -10.50 31.26
CA ARG A 165 -8.36 -9.58 32.08
C ARG A 165 -8.20 -9.78 33.58
N LYS A 166 -7.52 -10.85 34.00
CA LYS A 166 -7.16 -11.10 35.41
C LYS A 166 -5.79 -10.50 35.70
#